data_AF-A0A515HFV9-F1
#
_entry.id   AF-A0A515HFV9-F1
#
_cell.length_a   1.000
_cell.length_b   1.000
_cell.length_c   1.000
_cell.angle_alpha   90.00
_cell.angle_beta   90.00
_cell.angle_gamma   90.00
#
_symmetry.space_group_name_H-M   'P 1'
#
loop_
_entity.id
_entity.type
_entity.pdbx_description
1 polymer ?
#
loop_
_entity_poly.entity_id
_entity_poly.type
_entity_poly.pdbx_seq_one_letter_code
_entity_poly.pdbx_strand_id
1 'polypeptide(L)' 'GEKLFKGRAAQCHTATKGGSNGVGPNLFGIVHRPSGKVEGFTYSKANAESGVIWTPEVLDVYLENPKKFMPGTKM' A
#
# COMPACT_ATOMS: atom_id res chain seq x y z
N GLY A 1 8.63 9.63 -9.91
CA GLY A 1 8.01 8.51 -9.16
C GLY A 1 8.42 7.15 -9.69
N GLU A 2 8.19 6.85 -10.97
CA GLU A 2 8.31 5.50 -11.54
C GLU A 2 9.66 4.80 -11.30
N LYS A 3 10.79 5.48 -11.51
CA LYS A 3 12.13 4.89 -11.26
C LYS A 3 12.32 4.46 -9.80
N LEU A 4 11.84 5.26 -8.84
CA LEU A 4 11.89 4.92 -7.42
C LEU A 4 10.96 3.74 -7.11
N PHE A 5 9.76 3.73 -7.67
CA PHE A 5 8.84 2.59 -7.53
C PHE A 5 9.48 1.29 -8.00
N LYS A 6 10.08 1.28 -9.19
CA LYS A 6 10.81 0.12 -9.73
C LYS A 6 11.93 -0.36 -8.82
N GLY A 7 12.65 0.55 -8.16
CA GLY A 7 13.79 0.22 -7.31
C GLY A 7 13.48 -0.02 -5.82
N ARG A 8 12.25 0.24 -5.36
CA ARG A 8 11.89 0.19 -3.93
C ARG A 8 10.59 -0.54 -3.60
N ALA A 9 9.65 -0.62 -4.55
CA ALA A 9 8.32 -1.17 -4.32
C ALA A 9 7.95 -2.32 -5.29
N ALA A 10 8.52 -2.34 -6.50
CA ALA A 10 8.13 -3.28 -7.54
C ALA A 10 8.43 -4.76 -7.22
N GLN A 11 9.32 -5.03 -6.26
CA GLN A 11 9.55 -6.38 -5.75
C GLN A 11 8.39 -6.92 -4.92
N CYS A 12 7.53 -6.04 -4.40
CA CYS A 12 6.36 -6.41 -3.60
C CYS A 12 5.04 -6.09 -4.28
N HIS A 13 4.99 -5.04 -5.09
CA HIS A 13 3.76 -4.46 -5.62
C HIS A 13 3.77 -4.37 -7.14
N THR A 14 2.60 -4.65 -7.74
CA THR A 14 2.31 -4.31 -9.14
C THR A 14 1.58 -2.96 -9.21
N ALA A 15 1.70 -2.26 -10.35
CA ALA A 15 1.11 -0.93 -10.54
C ALA A 15 0.18 -0.83 -11.77
N THR A 16 -0.05 -1.93 -12.48
CA THR A 16 -0.92 -1.98 -13.66
C THR A 16 -2.37 -2.32 -13.27
N LYS A 17 -3.34 -1.85 -14.07
CA LYS A 17 -4.75 -2.20 -13.89
C LYS A 17 -4.92 -3.71 -14.01
N GLY A 18 -5.49 -4.35 -12.99
CA GLY A 18 -5.65 -5.81 -12.94
C GLY A 18 -4.35 -6.57 -12.73
N GLY A 19 -3.27 -5.91 -12.31
CA GLY A 19 -2.02 -6.58 -11.95
C GLY A 19 -2.21 -7.53 -10.76
N SER A 20 -1.35 -8.55 -10.68
CA SER A 20 -1.42 -9.56 -9.63
C SER A 20 -1.05 -9.01 -8.25
N ASN A 21 -1.62 -9.62 -7.22
CA ASN A 21 -1.13 -9.51 -5.85
C ASN A 21 0.09 -10.42 -5.64
N GLY A 22 0.99 -10.06 -4.72
CA GLY A 22 2.18 -10.82 -4.39
C GLY A 22 2.54 -10.69 -2.91
N VAL A 23 3.78 -10.28 -2.61
CA VAL A 23 4.17 -9.93 -1.22
C VAL A 23 3.31 -8.78 -0.69
N GLY A 24 3.02 -7.80 -1.54
CA GLY A 24 2.06 -6.74 -1.31
C GLY A 24 0.89 -6.78 -2.32
N PRO A 25 -0.18 -6.00 -2.08
CA PRO A 25 -1.29 -5.89 -3.01
C PRO A 25 -0.89 -5.12 -4.28
N ASN A 26 -1.67 -5.29 -5.36
CA ASN A 26 -1.66 -4.36 -6.48
C ASN A 26 -2.03 -2.94 -6.03
N LEU A 27 -1.34 -1.93 -6.58
CA LEU A 27 -1.51 -0.52 -6.19
C LEU A 27 -2.15 0.35 -7.27
N PHE A 28 -2.71 -0.25 -8.33
CA PHE A 28 -3.38 0.53 -9.36
C PHE A 28 -4.61 1.25 -8.78
N GLY A 29 -4.64 2.58 -8.93
CA GLY A 29 -5.72 3.41 -8.39
C GLY A 29 -5.76 3.47 -6.86
N ILE A 30 -4.64 3.30 -6.16
CA ILE A 30 -4.61 3.31 -4.69
C ILE A 30 -4.84 4.70 -4.09
N VAL A 31 -4.49 5.77 -4.80
CA VAL A 31 -4.64 7.14 -4.29
C VAL A 31 -6.12 7.47 -4.08
N HIS A 32 -6.44 8.05 -2.93
CA HIS A 32 -7.79 8.32 -2.42
C HIS A 32 -8.65 7.09 -2.10
N ARG A 33 -8.10 5.86 -2.15
CA ARG A 33 -8.82 4.66 -1.70
C ARG A 33 -8.69 4.42 -0.20
N PRO A 34 -9.71 3.78 0.43
CA PRO A 34 -9.57 3.24 1.78
C PRO A 34 -8.51 2.14 1.88
N SER A 35 -7.79 2.11 3.00
CA SER A 35 -6.80 1.11 3.36
C SER A 35 -7.37 -0.30 3.46
N GLY A 36 -6.58 -1.32 3.18
CA GLY A 36 -6.98 -2.71 3.47
C GLY A 36 -8.10 -3.27 2.59
N LYS A 37 -8.31 -2.71 1.38
CA LYS A 37 -9.46 -3.05 0.50
C LYS A 37 -9.10 -3.51 -0.92
N VAL A 38 -7.85 -3.81 -1.23
CA VAL A 38 -7.52 -4.43 -2.53
C VAL A 38 -8.03 -5.87 -2.51
N GLU A 39 -8.82 -6.21 -3.51
CA GLU A 39 -9.46 -7.52 -3.63
C GLU A 39 -8.42 -8.64 -3.74
N GLY A 40 -8.71 -9.77 -3.09
CA GLY A 40 -7.86 -10.96 -3.14
C GLY A 40 -6.51 -10.82 -2.43
N PHE A 41 -6.28 -9.77 -1.64
CA PHE A 41 -5.08 -9.64 -0.80
C PHE A 41 -5.41 -9.78 0.69
N THR A 42 -4.62 -10.57 1.41
CA THR A 42 -4.77 -10.77 2.86
C THR A 42 -3.91 -9.76 3.63
N TYR A 43 -4.56 -8.77 4.23
CA TYR A 43 -3.91 -7.71 4.99
C TYR A 43 -3.50 -8.14 6.41
N SER A 44 -2.58 -7.38 7.02
CA SER A 44 -2.45 -7.41 8.48
C SER A 44 -3.72 -6.86 9.13
N LYS A 45 -4.01 -7.28 10.37
CA LYS A 45 -5.12 -6.72 11.15
C LYS A 45 -5.04 -5.19 11.23
N ALA A 46 -3.84 -4.67 11.49
CA ALA A 46 -3.58 -3.22 11.55
C ALA A 46 -4.01 -2.49 10.27
N ASN A 47 -3.68 -3.00 9.09
CA ASN A 47 -4.01 -2.32 7.83
C ASN A 47 -5.49 -2.51 7.43
N ALA A 48 -6.04 -3.70 7.69
CA ALA A 48 -7.46 -3.99 7.45
C ALA A 48 -8.40 -3.10 8.27
N GLU A 49 -8.02 -2.78 9.51
CA GLU A 49 -8.81 -2.01 10.46
C GLU A 49 -8.40 -0.52 10.54
N SER A 50 -7.39 -0.06 9.78
CA SER A 50 -6.82 1.27 9.99
C SER A 50 -7.76 2.44 9.73
N GLY A 51 -8.78 2.24 8.86
CA GLY A 51 -9.73 3.28 8.48
C GLY A 51 -9.13 4.44 7.68
N VAL A 52 -7.86 4.34 7.26
CA VAL A 52 -7.13 5.41 6.58
C VAL A 52 -7.59 5.53 5.12
N ILE A 53 -7.64 6.76 4.62
CA ILE A 53 -7.78 7.06 3.18
C ILE A 53 -6.40 7.45 2.64
N TRP A 54 -5.96 6.80 1.56
CA TRP A 54 -4.63 7.05 0.97
C TRP A 54 -4.58 8.33 0.14
N THR A 55 -4.77 9.50 0.78
CA THR A 55 -4.50 10.79 0.14
C THR A 55 -2.99 11.00 -0.02
N PRO A 56 -2.53 11.91 -0.88
CA PRO A 56 -1.11 12.22 -1.04
C PRO A 56 -0.42 12.59 0.28
N GLU A 57 -1.08 13.36 1.15
CA GLU A 57 -0.55 13.81 2.45
C GLU A 57 -0.38 12.63 3.41
N VAL A 58 -1.36 11.72 3.44
CA VAL A 58 -1.29 10.50 4.25
C VAL A 58 -0.20 9.57 3.73
N LEU A 59 -0.09 9.43 2.41
CA LEU A 59 0.95 8.61 1.77
C LEU A 59 2.35 9.14 2.08
N ASP A 60 2.55 10.46 2.10
CA ASP A 60 3.84 11.08 2.44
C ASP A 60 4.32 10.64 3.85
N VAL A 61 3.45 10.79 4.85
CA VAL A 61 3.75 10.37 6.24
C VAL A 61 3.94 8.85 6.35
N TYR A 62 3.10 8.07 5.67
CA TYR A 62 3.22 6.61 5.70
C TYR A 62 4.52 6.11 5.07
N LEU A 63 4.94 6.69 3.94
CA LEU A 63 6.15 6.29 3.21
C LEU A 63 7.43 6.72 3.94
N GLU A 64 7.37 7.73 4.81
CA GLU A 64 8.49 8.10 5.69
C GLU A 64 8.81 6.98 6.71
N ASN A 65 7.80 6.41 7.36
CA ASN A 65 7.97 5.29 8.29
C ASN A 65 6.70 4.44 8.47
N PRO A 66 6.53 3.36 7.69
CA PRO A 66 5.32 2.54 7.70
C PRO A 66 4.99 1.93 9.07
N LYS A 67 6.01 1.46 9.79
CA LYS A 67 5.85 0.79 11.08
C LYS A 67 5.50 1.77 12.21
N LYS A 68 5.98 3.01 12.12
CA LYS A 68 5.59 4.09 13.05
C LYS A 68 4.18 4.58 12.77
N PHE A 69 3.84 4.79 11.49
CA PHE A 69 2.51 5.26 11.10
C PHE A 69 1.42 4.21 11.37
N MET A 70 1.69 2.94 11.05
CA MET A 70 0.76 1.83 11.23
C MET A 70 1.42 0.68 11.99
N PRO A 71 1.49 0.76 13.33
CA PRO A 71 2.04 -0.31 14.16
C PRO A 71 1.32 -1.64 13.90
N GLY A 72 2.09 -2.70 13.63
CA GLY A 72 1.54 -4.01 13.26
C GLY A 72 1.25 -4.19 11.76
N THR A 73 1.62 -3.22 10.92
CA THR A 73 1.69 -3.45 9.46
C THR A 73 2.74 -4.52 9.13
N LYS A 74 2.50 -5.27 8.05
CA LYS A 74 3.44 -6.26 7.48
C LYS A 74 4.29 -5.68 6.34
N MET A 75 4.15 -4.38 6.06
CA MET A 75 4.98 -3.61 5.12
C MET A 75 6.26 -3.12 5.79
#